data_AF-A0A7Y5WRZ1-F1
#
_entry.id   AF-A0A7Y5WRZ1-F1
#
_cell.length_a   1.000
_cell.length_b   1.000
_cell.length_c   1.000
_cell.angle_alpha   90.00
_cell.angle_beta   90.00
_cell.angle_gamma   90.00
#
_symmetry.space_group_name_H-M   'P 1'
#
loop_
_entity.id
_entity.type
_entity.pdbx_description
1 polymer ?
#
loop_
_entity_poly.entity_id
_entity_poly.type
_entity_poly.pdbx_seq_one_letter_code
_entity_poly.pdbx_strand_id
1 'polypeptide(L)'
;MVSRERILEAARRVYAKHGFRGATTRLIAIEAGVNEVTLFRTFGSKSALLEAVLEQYSKDEHEAPLPDEPIDPAAELTRFVKSKLEAVRGMRPLLMHTMSEVDERPEAAEFACRGRHDVHDTITSYIRRLQARGLAAPDLDVDVAAVIMVATVMSDAMARHFVPDVYPPLDEAADRYVRSFLRLLGARSPNGTAPAHAAFSSTPTSR
;
A
#
# COMPACT_ATOMS: atom_id res chain seq x y z
N MET A 1 -6.31 -7.46 -32.99
CA MET A 1 -5.89 -8.21 -31.80
C MET A 1 -6.26 -7.39 -30.58
N VAL A 2 -6.87 -8.00 -29.56
CA VAL A 2 -7.11 -7.31 -28.28
C VAL A 2 -5.75 -7.13 -27.60
N SER A 3 -5.40 -5.91 -27.18
CA SER A 3 -4.13 -5.65 -26.51
C SER A 3 -4.14 -6.23 -25.09
N ARG A 4 -2.95 -6.51 -24.55
CA ARG A 4 -2.78 -6.97 -23.17
C ARG A 4 -3.49 -6.03 -22.18
N GLU A 5 -3.40 -4.72 -22.39
CA GLU A 5 -4.05 -3.72 -21.52
C GLU A 5 -5.58 -3.85 -21.53
N ARG A 6 -6.20 -4.14 -22.68
CA ARG A 6 -7.66 -4.33 -22.75
C ARG A 6 -8.12 -5.53 -21.93
N ILE A 7 -7.34 -6.61 -21.89
CA ILE A 7 -7.68 -7.78 -21.05
C ILE A 7 -7.52 -7.43 -19.57
N LEU A 8 -6.47 -6.68 -19.21
CA LEU A 8 -6.23 -6.27 -17.84
C LEU A 8 -7.31 -5.31 -17.33
N GLU A 9 -7.72 -4.34 -18.15
CA GLU A 9 -8.79 -3.40 -17.81
C GLU A 9 -10.16 -4.11 -17.68
N ALA A 10 -10.43 -5.13 -18.50
CA ALA A 10 -11.59 -6.00 -18.34
C ALA A 10 -11.52 -6.83 -17.04
N ALA A 11 -10.38 -7.48 -16.80
CA ALA A 11 -10.15 -8.28 -15.61
C ALA A 11 -10.34 -7.44 -14.33
N ARG A 12 -9.80 -6.22 -14.34
CA ARG A 12 -9.97 -5.22 -13.28
C ARG A 12 -11.43 -4.98 -12.93
N ARG A 13 -12.28 -4.70 -13.92
CA ARG A 13 -13.71 -4.47 -13.70
C ARG A 13 -14.42 -5.70 -13.14
N VAL A 14 -14.10 -6.88 -13.65
CA VAL A 14 -14.68 -8.13 -13.15
C VAL A 14 -14.25 -8.40 -11.70
N TYR A 15 -12.96 -8.24 -11.39
CA TYR A 15 -12.43 -8.38 -10.03
C TYR A 15 -13.04 -7.38 -9.05
N ALA A 16 -13.19 -6.11 -9.44
CA ALA A 16 -13.81 -5.08 -8.60
C ALA A 16 -15.29 -5.38 -8.32
N LYS A 17 -16.00 -6.06 -9.23
CA LYS A 17 -17.43 -6.37 -9.10
C LYS A 17 -17.71 -7.70 -8.39
N HIS A 18 -16.85 -8.70 -8.59
CA HIS A 18 -17.13 -10.08 -8.19
C HIS A 18 -16.14 -10.64 -7.15
N GLY A 19 -15.11 -9.86 -6.77
CA GLY A 19 -14.02 -10.33 -5.92
C GLY A 19 -13.15 -11.38 -6.60
N PHE A 20 -12.15 -11.90 -5.88
CA PHE A 20 -11.28 -12.93 -6.43
C PHE A 20 -12.06 -14.20 -6.75
N ARG A 21 -12.85 -14.73 -5.82
CA ARG A 21 -13.64 -15.96 -6.04
C ARG A 21 -14.63 -15.85 -7.20
N GLY A 22 -15.42 -14.78 -7.28
CA GLY A 22 -16.48 -14.63 -8.29
C GLY A 22 -15.98 -14.27 -9.69
N ALA A 23 -14.78 -13.69 -9.82
CA ALA A 23 -14.20 -13.30 -11.11
C ALA A 23 -13.66 -14.50 -11.90
N THR A 24 -14.52 -15.26 -12.57
CA THR A 24 -14.07 -16.41 -13.38
C THR A 24 -13.33 -15.96 -14.64
N THR A 25 -12.36 -16.75 -15.09
CA THR A 25 -11.62 -16.51 -16.36
C THR A 25 -12.57 -16.40 -17.55
N ARG A 26 -13.68 -17.14 -17.53
CA ARG A 26 -14.78 -17.00 -18.49
C ARG A 26 -15.45 -15.63 -18.46
N LEU A 27 -15.80 -15.10 -17.29
CA LEU A 27 -16.39 -13.75 -17.19
C LEU A 27 -15.41 -12.68 -17.70
N ILE A 28 -14.13 -12.81 -17.37
CA ILE A 28 -13.10 -11.89 -17.83
C ILE A 28 -12.94 -11.95 -19.35
N ALA A 29 -12.92 -13.16 -19.92
CA ALA A 29 -12.82 -13.34 -21.37
C ALA A 29 -14.00 -12.68 -22.10
N ILE A 30 -15.23 -12.84 -21.58
CA ILE A 30 -16.44 -12.19 -22.09
C ILE A 30 -16.29 -10.66 -22.02
N GLU A 31 -15.91 -10.11 -20.86
CA GLU A 31 -15.73 -8.67 -20.66
C GLU A 31 -14.63 -8.09 -21.58
N ALA A 32 -13.56 -8.85 -21.82
CA ALA A 32 -12.46 -8.45 -22.69
C ALA A 32 -12.75 -8.62 -24.19
N GLY A 33 -13.84 -9.32 -24.55
CA GLY A 33 -14.15 -9.68 -25.94
C GLY A 33 -13.15 -10.67 -26.55
N VAL A 34 -12.59 -11.57 -25.74
CA VAL A 34 -11.64 -12.62 -26.17
C VAL A 34 -12.17 -14.01 -25.80
N ASN A 35 -11.56 -15.06 -26.35
CA ASN A 35 -11.80 -16.42 -25.87
C ASN A 35 -10.92 -16.74 -24.65
N GLU A 36 -11.37 -17.68 -23.83
CA GLU A 36 -10.69 -18.06 -22.58
C GLU A 36 -9.30 -18.66 -22.82
N VAL A 37 -9.10 -19.35 -23.94
CA VAL A 37 -7.79 -19.88 -24.37
C VAL A 37 -6.76 -18.76 -24.58
N THR A 38 -7.18 -17.61 -25.13
CA THR A 38 -6.31 -16.44 -25.34
C THR A 38 -5.86 -15.86 -24.01
N LEU A 39 -6.77 -15.82 -23.02
CA LEU A 39 -6.48 -15.36 -21.68
C LEU A 39 -5.47 -16.29 -21.00
N PHE A 40 -5.67 -17.61 -21.05
CA PHE A 40 -4.70 -18.58 -20.54
C PHE A 40 -3.35 -18.54 -21.25
N ARG A 41 -3.32 -18.36 -22.58
CA ARG A 41 -2.05 -18.22 -23.32
C ARG A 41 -1.29 -16.93 -22.96
N THR A 42 -2.00 -15.87 -22.60
CA THR A 42 -1.39 -14.56 -22.30
C THR A 42 -0.91 -14.45 -20.86
N PHE A 43 -1.65 -15.03 -19.90
CA PHE A 43 -1.40 -14.84 -18.48
C PHE A 43 -1.12 -16.14 -17.71
N GLY A 44 -1.35 -17.30 -18.29
CA GLY A 44 -1.07 -18.61 -17.67
C GLY A 44 -2.09 -19.05 -16.62
N SER A 45 -2.43 -18.19 -15.65
CA SER A 45 -3.39 -18.51 -14.59
C SER A 45 -4.23 -17.30 -14.20
N LYS A 46 -5.33 -17.56 -13.47
CA LYS A 46 -6.18 -16.51 -12.89
C LYS A 46 -5.40 -15.65 -11.90
N SER A 47 -4.51 -16.26 -11.10
CA SER A 47 -3.65 -15.57 -10.14
C SER A 47 -2.62 -14.67 -10.84
N ALA A 48 -1.98 -15.16 -11.91
CA ALA A 48 -1.02 -14.38 -12.70
C ALA A 48 -1.69 -13.26 -13.50
N LEU A 49 -2.94 -13.45 -13.95
CA LEU A 49 -3.73 -12.36 -14.52
C LEU A 49 -4.03 -11.28 -13.48
N LEU A 50 -4.40 -11.68 -12.26
CA LEU A 50 -4.65 -10.74 -11.17
C LEU A 50 -3.39 -9.96 -10.79
N GLU A 51 -2.25 -10.64 -10.69
CA GLU A 51 -0.94 -10.02 -10.46
C GLU A 51 -0.62 -8.98 -11.53
N ALA A 52 -0.86 -9.31 -12.79
CA ALA A 52 -0.69 -8.36 -13.89
C ALA A 52 -1.65 -7.16 -13.83
N VAL A 53 -2.88 -7.34 -13.30
CA VAL A 53 -3.83 -6.22 -13.06
C VAL A 53 -3.30 -5.30 -11.98
N LEU A 54 -2.75 -5.85 -10.90
CA LEU A 54 -2.16 -5.06 -9.83
C LEU A 54 -0.91 -4.29 -10.27
N GLU A 55 0.00 -4.96 -10.97
CA GLU A 55 1.18 -4.31 -11.53
C GLU A 55 0.78 -3.16 -12.45
N GLN A 56 -0.27 -3.34 -13.24
CA GLN A 56 -0.78 -2.27 -14.08
C GLN A 56 -1.37 -1.13 -13.24
N TYR A 57 -2.10 -1.39 -12.15
CA TYR A 57 -2.53 -0.33 -11.23
C TYR A 57 -1.36 0.48 -10.68
N SER A 58 -0.28 -0.19 -10.25
CA SER A 58 0.91 0.50 -9.74
C SER A 58 1.61 1.36 -10.80
N LYS A 59 1.46 1.04 -12.10
CA LYS A 59 2.13 1.69 -13.24
C LYS A 59 1.28 2.75 -13.94
N ASP A 60 -0.04 2.57 -14.02
CA ASP A 60 -0.98 3.49 -14.69
C ASP A 60 -1.26 4.74 -13.87
N GLU A 61 -1.04 4.67 -12.57
CA GLU A 61 -1.03 5.84 -11.71
C GLU A 61 0.19 6.67 -12.05
N HIS A 62 -0.02 7.98 -12.25
CA HIS A 62 1.08 8.91 -12.30
C HIS A 62 1.83 8.78 -10.96
N GLU A 63 2.88 7.97 -10.94
CA GLU A 63 3.83 7.97 -9.84
C GLU A 63 4.18 9.44 -9.65
N ALA A 64 3.88 9.96 -8.47
CA ALA A 64 4.54 11.16 -8.00
C ALA A 64 5.81 10.64 -7.32
N PRO A 65 6.88 10.28 -8.07
CA PRO A 65 8.04 9.66 -7.47
C PRO A 65 8.60 10.60 -6.42
N LEU A 66 9.03 10.02 -5.31
CA LEU A 66 9.75 10.76 -4.30
C LEU A 66 11.18 10.95 -4.80
N PRO A 67 11.69 12.19 -4.89
CA PRO A 67 12.99 12.45 -5.48
C PRO A 67 14.12 11.86 -4.64
N ASP A 68 15.25 11.56 -5.29
CA ASP A 68 16.51 11.22 -4.62
C ASP A 68 17.11 12.44 -3.91
N GLU A 69 16.74 13.64 -4.34
CA GLU A 69 17.14 14.89 -3.72
C GLU A 69 15.91 15.65 -3.22
N PRO A 70 15.52 15.49 -1.95
CA PRO A 70 14.41 16.24 -1.38
C PRO A 70 14.68 17.75 -1.40
N ILE A 71 13.76 18.52 -1.99
CA ILE A 71 13.80 19.99 -2.05
C ILE A 71 12.66 20.56 -1.18
N ASP A 72 11.44 20.05 -1.38
CA ASP A 72 10.26 20.41 -0.60
C ASP A 72 9.55 19.13 -0.12
N PRO A 73 9.97 18.59 1.04
CA PRO A 73 9.41 17.34 1.54
C PRO A 73 7.90 17.38 1.78
N ALA A 74 7.34 18.54 2.08
CA ALA A 74 5.90 18.69 2.28
C ALA A 74 5.15 18.53 0.95
N ALA A 75 5.56 19.24 -0.11
CA ALA A 75 4.92 19.12 -1.41
C ALA A 75 5.16 17.75 -2.07
N GLU A 76 6.36 17.19 -1.91
CA GLU A 76 6.74 15.88 -2.44
C GLU A 76 5.92 14.76 -1.81
N LEU A 77 5.90 14.67 -0.48
CA LEU A 77 5.09 13.67 0.23
C LEU A 77 3.59 13.89 0.01
N THR A 78 3.12 15.14 -0.09
CA THR A 78 1.68 15.40 -0.31
C THR A 78 1.22 14.86 -1.66
N ARG A 79 1.99 15.08 -2.73
CA ARG A 79 1.69 14.50 -4.05
C ARG A 79 1.74 12.98 -4.02
N PHE A 80 2.77 12.41 -3.38
CA PHE A 80 2.91 10.97 -3.25
C PHE A 80 1.74 10.34 -2.47
N VAL A 81 1.43 10.86 -1.29
CA VAL A 81 0.33 10.38 -0.43
C VAL A 81 -1.02 10.54 -1.12
N LYS A 82 -1.25 11.65 -1.83
CA LYS A 82 -2.48 11.84 -2.61
C LYS A 82 -2.63 10.79 -3.70
N SER A 83 -1.59 10.56 -4.49
CA SER A 83 -1.55 9.52 -5.52
C SER A 83 -1.84 8.14 -4.93
N LYS A 84 -1.18 7.77 -3.82
CA LYS A 84 -1.42 6.48 -3.14
C LYS A 84 -2.79 6.36 -2.48
N LEU A 85 -3.36 7.46 -1.96
CA LEU A 85 -4.72 7.44 -1.42
C LEU A 85 -5.75 7.21 -2.53
N GLU A 86 -5.60 7.86 -3.68
CA GLU A 86 -6.45 7.67 -4.86
C GLU A 86 -6.35 6.23 -5.39
N ALA A 87 -5.13 5.71 -5.47
CA ALA A 87 -4.80 4.35 -5.87
C ALA A 87 -5.54 3.28 -5.07
N VAL A 88 -5.31 3.31 -3.76
CA VAL A 88 -5.85 2.32 -2.84
C VAL A 88 -7.37 2.42 -2.79
N ARG A 89 -7.95 3.63 -2.92
CA ARG A 89 -9.40 3.83 -3.03
C ARG A 89 -9.95 3.22 -4.33
N GLY A 90 -9.25 3.36 -5.45
CA GLY A 90 -9.61 2.75 -6.73
C GLY A 90 -9.57 1.20 -6.69
N MET A 91 -8.70 0.63 -5.85
CA MET A 91 -8.57 -0.81 -5.64
C MET A 91 -9.39 -1.36 -4.46
N ARG A 92 -10.05 -0.50 -3.67
CA ARG A 92 -10.73 -0.90 -2.43
C ARG A 92 -11.65 -2.12 -2.57
N PRO A 93 -12.56 -2.21 -3.56
CA PRO A 93 -13.45 -3.38 -3.68
C PRO A 93 -12.66 -4.68 -3.85
N LEU A 94 -11.61 -4.65 -4.66
CA LEU A 94 -10.72 -5.80 -4.86
C LEU A 94 -9.95 -6.15 -3.59
N LEU A 95 -9.39 -5.16 -2.89
CA LEU A 95 -8.66 -5.37 -1.65
C LEU A 95 -9.55 -5.94 -0.54
N MET A 96 -10.77 -5.43 -0.37
CA MET A 96 -11.73 -5.93 0.62
C MET A 96 -12.14 -7.38 0.36
N HIS A 97 -12.46 -7.71 -0.89
CA HIS A 97 -12.76 -9.09 -1.27
C HIS A 97 -11.57 -10.01 -1.03
N THR A 98 -10.37 -9.56 -1.39
CA THR A 98 -9.18 -10.40 -1.24
C THR A 98 -8.83 -10.61 0.23
N MET A 99 -8.90 -9.57 1.06
CA MET A 99 -8.69 -9.66 2.51
C MET A 99 -9.66 -10.64 3.19
N SER A 100 -10.91 -10.69 2.75
CA SER A 100 -11.89 -11.65 3.29
C SER A 100 -11.57 -13.11 2.97
N GLU A 101 -10.70 -13.36 1.99
CA GLU A 101 -10.29 -14.70 1.55
C GLU A 101 -8.89 -15.10 2.05
N VAL A 102 -8.15 -14.20 2.74
CA VAL A 102 -6.74 -14.40 3.15
C VAL A 102 -6.57 -15.60 4.08
N ASP A 103 -7.45 -15.76 5.08
CA ASP A 103 -7.35 -16.86 6.05
C ASP A 103 -7.67 -18.22 5.43
N GLU A 104 -8.52 -18.24 4.38
CA GLU A 104 -8.87 -19.47 3.65
C GLU A 104 -7.86 -19.81 2.55
N ARG A 105 -7.08 -18.82 2.07
CA ARG A 105 -6.17 -18.96 0.93
C ARG A 105 -4.91 -18.13 1.13
N PRO A 106 -3.80 -18.75 1.56
CA PRO A 106 -2.51 -18.06 1.73
C PRO A 106 -2.00 -17.34 0.48
N GLU A 107 -2.30 -17.86 -0.72
CA GLU A 107 -1.95 -17.22 -2.00
C GLU A 107 -2.60 -15.82 -2.18
N ALA A 108 -3.78 -15.60 -1.58
CA ALA A 108 -4.46 -14.31 -1.54
C ALA A 108 -3.78 -13.32 -0.58
N ALA A 109 -3.04 -13.83 0.42
CA ALA A 109 -2.25 -13.03 1.36
C ALA A 109 -1.01 -12.45 0.68
N GLU A 110 -0.28 -13.27 -0.09
CA GLU A 110 0.90 -12.83 -0.86
C GLU A 110 0.52 -11.67 -1.81
N PHE A 111 -0.65 -11.77 -2.44
CA PHE A 111 -1.25 -10.72 -3.29
C PHE A 111 -1.45 -9.38 -2.56
N ALA A 112 -2.00 -9.39 -1.34
CA ALA A 112 -2.27 -8.17 -0.59
C ALA A 112 -0.97 -7.55 -0.03
N CYS A 113 0.05 -8.37 0.22
CA CYS A 113 1.31 -7.95 0.83
C CYS A 113 2.28 -7.31 -0.18
N ARG A 114 2.38 -7.79 -1.42
CA ARG A 114 3.43 -7.33 -2.35
C ARG A 114 3.37 -5.83 -2.65
N GLY A 115 2.20 -5.30 -3.03
CA GLY A 115 2.06 -3.85 -3.28
C GLY A 115 2.26 -2.98 -2.03
N ARG A 116 2.06 -3.54 -0.82
CA ARG A 116 2.37 -2.84 0.43
C ARG A 116 3.89 -2.76 0.67
N HIS A 117 4.64 -3.79 0.31
CA HIS A 117 6.10 -3.78 0.46
C HIS A 117 6.77 -2.71 -0.41
N ASP A 118 6.36 -2.56 -1.69
CA ASP A 118 6.97 -1.57 -2.59
C ASP A 118 6.76 -0.12 -2.11
N VAL A 119 5.55 0.19 -1.62
CA VAL A 119 5.24 1.53 -1.07
C VAL A 119 5.97 1.77 0.25
N HIS A 120 6.05 0.75 1.10
CA HIS A 120 6.81 0.81 2.35
C HIS A 120 8.29 1.10 2.09
N ASP A 121 8.92 0.41 1.14
CA ASP A 121 10.33 0.58 0.81
C ASP A 121 10.62 1.96 0.20
N THR A 122 9.69 2.47 -0.61
CA THR A 122 9.75 3.82 -1.17
C THR A 122 9.74 4.89 -0.08
N ILE A 123 8.78 4.80 0.86
CA ILE A 123 8.68 5.75 1.98
C ILE A 123 9.90 5.62 2.90
N THR A 124 10.30 4.40 3.24
CA THR A 124 11.47 4.12 4.08
C THR A 124 12.71 4.77 3.49
N SER A 125 12.99 4.54 2.21
CA SER A 125 14.14 5.11 1.51
C SER A 125 14.11 6.64 1.52
N TYR A 126 12.93 7.23 1.29
CA TYR A 126 12.79 8.69 1.32
C TYR A 126 13.01 9.28 2.71
N ILE A 127 12.47 8.67 3.77
CA ILE A 127 12.70 9.12 5.15
C ILE A 127 14.19 9.01 5.52
N ARG A 128 14.90 7.95 5.09
CA ARG A 128 16.37 7.86 5.28
C ARG A 128 17.09 9.02 4.61
N ARG A 129 16.65 9.46 3.43
CA ARG A 129 17.21 10.64 2.75
C ARG A 129 16.96 11.94 3.52
N LEU A 130 15.75 12.11 4.08
CA LEU A 130 15.45 13.25 4.94
C LEU A 130 16.34 13.27 6.19
N GLN A 131 16.53 12.12 6.84
CA GLN A 131 17.38 11.97 8.01
C GLN A 131 18.85 12.29 7.68
N ALA A 132 19.39 11.76 6.58
CA ALA A 132 20.75 12.03 6.13
C ALA A 132 21.01 13.52 5.80
N ARG A 133 19.97 14.25 5.37
CA ARG A 133 20.01 15.70 5.10
C ARG A 133 19.73 16.56 6.35
N GLY A 134 19.50 15.96 7.52
CA GLY A 134 19.17 16.68 8.76
C GLY A 134 17.76 17.29 8.77
N LEU A 135 16.89 16.84 7.87
CA LEU A 135 15.48 17.29 7.76
C LEU A 135 14.52 16.44 8.61
N ALA A 136 14.99 15.32 9.18
CA ALA A 136 14.28 14.50 10.14
C ALA A 136 15.17 14.25 11.38
N ALA A 137 14.55 13.87 12.50
CA ALA A 137 15.29 13.63 13.74
C ALA A 137 16.37 12.53 13.57
N PRO A 138 17.57 12.73 14.12
CA PRO A 138 18.69 11.81 13.95
C PRO A 138 18.46 10.45 14.63
N ASP A 139 17.59 10.40 15.65
CA ASP A 139 17.20 9.22 16.43
C ASP A 139 15.84 8.64 16.01
N LEU A 140 15.27 9.12 14.91
CA LEU A 140 14.02 8.61 14.36
C LEU A 140 14.14 7.12 13.99
N ASP A 141 13.20 6.32 14.47
CA ASP A 141 12.95 4.98 13.94
C ASP A 141 12.25 5.09 12.59
N VAL A 142 13.05 4.96 11.53
CA VAL A 142 12.61 5.12 10.13
C VAL A 142 11.58 4.06 9.74
N ASP A 143 11.79 2.81 10.17
CA ASP A 143 10.95 1.70 9.75
C ASP A 143 9.56 1.85 10.38
N VAL A 144 9.49 2.24 11.66
CA VAL A 144 8.21 2.57 12.33
C VAL A 144 7.54 3.79 11.70
N ALA A 145 8.29 4.83 11.35
CA ALA A 145 7.73 6.01 10.69
C ALA A 145 7.10 5.65 9.33
N ALA A 146 7.76 4.79 8.54
CA ALA A 146 7.21 4.30 7.28
C ALA A 146 5.91 3.51 7.50
N VAL A 147 5.88 2.61 8.50
CA VAL A 147 4.67 1.86 8.88
C VAL A 147 3.52 2.80 9.23
N ILE A 148 3.76 3.86 10.02
CA ILE A 148 2.71 4.82 10.41
C ILE A 148 2.11 5.50 9.18
N MET A 149 2.95 5.96 8.23
CA MET A 149 2.47 6.63 7.03
C MET A 149 1.66 5.66 6.15
N VAL A 150 2.20 4.47 5.88
CA VAL A 150 1.51 3.45 5.06
C VAL A 150 0.19 3.04 5.70
N ALA A 151 0.19 2.77 7.01
CA ALA A 151 -1.01 2.41 7.75
C ALA A 151 -2.07 3.52 7.75
N THR A 152 -1.64 4.78 7.83
CA THR A 152 -2.55 5.95 7.76
C THR A 152 -3.28 6.00 6.42
N VAL A 153 -2.54 5.90 5.32
CA VAL A 153 -3.11 5.91 3.95
C VAL A 153 -4.04 4.71 3.73
N MET A 154 -3.59 3.52 4.15
CA MET A 154 -4.40 2.30 4.03
C MET A 154 -5.68 2.36 4.87
N SER A 155 -5.58 2.84 6.11
CA SER A 155 -6.73 3.00 7.02
C SER A 155 -7.77 3.93 6.43
N ASP A 156 -7.37 5.14 6.00
CA ASP A 156 -8.27 6.10 5.36
C ASP A 156 -8.96 5.49 4.13
N ALA A 157 -8.16 4.97 3.20
CA ALA A 157 -8.67 4.44 1.94
C ALA A 157 -9.69 3.31 2.15
N MET A 158 -9.49 2.48 3.17
CA MET A 158 -10.37 1.33 3.47
C MET A 158 -11.62 1.74 4.24
N ALA A 159 -11.46 2.55 5.29
CA ALA A 159 -12.49 2.72 6.31
C ALA A 159 -13.30 4.03 6.19
N ARG A 160 -12.84 5.02 5.41
CA ARG A 160 -13.58 6.29 5.22
C ARG A 160 -15.04 6.12 4.81
N HIS A 161 -15.37 5.10 4.01
CA HIS A 161 -16.75 4.85 3.59
C HIS A 161 -17.66 4.41 4.76
N PHE A 162 -17.09 3.80 5.79
CA PHE A 162 -17.82 3.31 6.97
C PHE A 162 -17.85 4.35 8.10
N VAL A 163 -16.77 5.12 8.26
CA VAL A 163 -16.60 6.10 9.34
C VAL A 163 -16.04 7.43 8.81
N PRO A 164 -16.81 8.16 7.98
CA PRO A 164 -16.30 9.35 7.29
C PRO A 164 -15.83 10.46 8.25
N ASP A 165 -16.46 10.57 9.43
CA ASP A 165 -16.18 11.64 10.40
C ASP A 165 -14.83 11.48 11.13
N VAL A 166 -14.20 10.31 11.05
CA VAL A 166 -12.88 10.04 11.65
C VAL A 166 -11.75 10.63 10.81
N TYR A 167 -11.97 10.78 9.50
CA TYR A 167 -10.94 11.19 8.56
C TYR A 167 -11.14 12.65 8.10
N PRO A 168 -10.07 13.41 7.82
CA PRO A 168 -10.19 14.74 7.21
C PRO A 168 -10.95 14.71 5.89
N PRO A 169 -11.49 15.83 5.40
CA PRO A 169 -12.03 15.92 4.04
C PRO A 169 -11.04 15.37 3.00
N LEU A 170 -11.54 14.63 2.00
CA LEU A 170 -10.70 13.84 1.08
C LEU A 170 -9.69 14.70 0.32
N ASP A 171 -10.10 15.89 -0.09
CA ASP A 171 -9.28 16.90 -0.79
C ASP A 171 -8.17 17.48 0.09
N GLU A 172 -8.36 17.49 1.41
CA GLU A 172 -7.38 17.96 2.41
C GLU A 172 -6.57 16.82 3.05
N ALA A 173 -7.00 15.57 2.92
CA ALA A 173 -6.50 14.44 3.70
C ALA A 173 -4.98 14.26 3.56
N ALA A 174 -4.48 14.25 2.32
CA ALA A 174 -3.05 14.07 2.05
C ALA A 174 -2.19 15.16 2.70
N ASP A 175 -2.56 16.44 2.53
CA ASP A 175 -1.84 17.57 3.12
C ASP A 175 -1.84 17.49 4.65
N ARG A 176 -3.00 17.18 5.26
CA ARG A 176 -3.12 17.09 6.72
C ARG A 176 -2.33 15.92 7.31
N TYR A 177 -2.31 14.76 6.64
CA TYR A 177 -1.48 13.63 7.04
C TYR A 177 0.00 13.95 6.95
N VAL A 178 0.46 14.49 5.82
CA VAL A 178 1.87 14.83 5.62
C VAL A 178 2.34 15.90 6.59
N ARG A 179 1.55 16.96 6.80
CA ARG A 179 1.89 18.01 7.75
C ARG A 179 2.03 17.48 9.18
N SER A 180 1.14 16.58 9.58
CA SER A 180 1.20 15.95 10.91
C SER A 180 2.39 15.00 11.01
N PHE A 181 2.65 14.23 9.95
CA PHE A 181 3.76 13.30 9.87
C PHE A 181 5.11 14.01 9.94
N LEU A 182 5.34 15.07 9.14
CA LEU A 182 6.58 15.83 9.17
C LEU A 182 6.85 16.46 10.54
N ARG A 183 5.81 16.86 11.27
CA ARG A 183 5.94 17.31 12.67
C ARG A 183 6.38 16.17 13.59
N LEU A 184 5.83 14.97 13.41
CA LEU A 184 6.23 13.77 14.17
C LEU A 184 7.67 13.36 13.87
N LEU A 185 8.14 13.49 12.63
CA LEU A 185 9.53 13.18 12.26
C LEU A 185 10.56 14.09 12.96
N GLY A 186 10.14 15.29 13.39
CA GLY A 186 10.97 16.24 14.16
C GLY A 186 10.61 16.33 15.64
N ALA A 187 9.64 15.53 16.11
CA ALA A 187 9.24 15.53 17.51
C ALA A 187 10.28 14.78 18.35
N ARG A 188 10.88 15.46 19.32
CA ARG A 188 11.78 14.82 20.28
C ARG A 188 10.97 14.19 21.41
N SER A 189 11.21 12.90 21.67
CA SER A 189 10.73 12.28 22.91
C SER A 189 11.47 12.91 24.10
N PRO A 190 10.79 13.31 25.19
CA PRO A 190 11.46 13.79 26.40
C PRO A 190 12.37 12.75 27.05
N ASN A 191 12.16 11.47 26.76
CA ASN A 191 12.85 10.35 27.41
C ASN A 191 13.81 9.64 26.44
N GLY A 192 14.87 10.32 26.06
CA GLY A 192 16.08 9.69 25.54
C GLY A 192 16.85 9.02 26.68
N THR A 193 16.37 7.87 27.18
CA THR A 193 17.21 6.92 27.90
C THR A 193 17.04 5.57 27.23
N ALA A 194 18.13 5.06 26.63
CA ALA A 194 18.20 3.72 26.10
C ALA A 194 17.74 2.70 27.16
N PRO A 195 17.00 1.65 26.79
CA PRO A 195 16.67 0.61 27.75
C PRO A 195 17.98 -0.03 28.22
N ALA A 196 18.31 0.16 29.50
CA ALA A 196 19.32 -0.64 30.17
C ALA A 196 18.92 -2.10 29.97
N HIS A 197 19.80 -2.89 29.38
CA HIS A 197 19.69 -4.35 29.33
C HIS A 197 19.53 -4.86 30.77
N ALA A 198 18.30 -5.05 31.22
CA ALA A 198 18.01 -5.78 32.43
C ALA A 198 18.33 -7.24 32.13
N ALA A 199 19.47 -7.68 32.65
CA ALA A 199 19.90 -9.06 32.65
C ALA A 199 18.75 -9.95 33.14
N PHE A 200 18.31 -10.88 32.29
CA PHE A 200 17.52 -12.01 32.73
C PHE A 200 18.39 -12.86 33.66
N SER A 201 18.30 -12.60 34.97
CA SER A 201 18.75 -13.54 35.98
C SER A 201 17.75 -14.69 36.02
N SER A 202 18.11 -15.80 35.38
CA SER A 202 17.43 -17.09 35.53
C SER A 202 17.70 -17.64 36.93
N THR A 203 16.72 -17.56 37.81
CA THR A 203 16.70 -18.36 39.04
C THR A 203 16.22 -19.78 38.70
N PRO A 204 16.93 -20.84 39.12
CA PRO A 204 16.52 -22.21 38.84
C PRO A 204 15.44 -22.67 39.81
N THR A 205 14.36 -23.25 39.27
CA THR A 205 13.32 -23.95 40.00
C THR A 205 13.93 -25.13 40.78
N SER A 206 13.82 -25.10 42.11
CA SER A 206 14.14 -26.24 42.98
C SER A 206 12.87 -27.06 43.25
N ARG A 207 13.07 -28.37 43.36
CA ARG A 207 12.11 -29.45 43.59
C ARG A 207 11.28 -29.30 44.86
#